data_AF-A0AAN9YEZ8-F1
#
_entry.id   AF-A0AAN9YEZ8-F1
#
_cell.length_a   1.000
_cell.length_b   1.000
_cell.length_c   1.000
_cell.angle_alpha   90.00
_cell.angle_beta   90.00
_cell.angle_gamma   90.00
#
_symmetry.space_group_name_H-M   'P 1'
#
loop_
_entity.id
_entity.type
_entity.pdbx_description
1 polymer ?
#
loop_
_entity_poly.entity_id
_entity_poly.type
_entity_poly.pdbx_seq_one_letter_code
_entity_poly.pdbx_strand_id
1 'polypeptide(L)'
;MGSLLTRVYTAFNPPTVEKESGAIRFGILGAARTALHYEWAVRSIRAGKHVLLEKPATSNAIEASKLFNMPELQQPGAPVLLEAFHGRFHPAIQLFRSFITPADVVHADTTGMVPWVLADKNGIEFNYDLAGGCMAHLGS
;
A
#
# COMPACT_ATOMS: atom_id res chain seq x y z
N MET A 1 -23.17 -2.62 23.53
CA MET A 1 -22.70 -1.22 23.74
C MET A 1 -21.23 -1.14 24.15
N GLY A 2 -20.75 -1.95 25.12
CA GLY A 2 -19.36 -1.86 25.63
C GLY A 2 -18.24 -2.10 24.61
N SER A 3 -18.39 -3.05 23.68
CA SER A 3 -17.29 -3.40 22.75
C SER A 3 -16.92 -2.30 21.75
N LEU A 4 -17.88 -1.44 21.36
CA LEU A 4 -17.62 -0.32 20.47
C LEU A 4 -16.82 0.77 21.19
N LEU A 5 -17.21 1.11 22.43
CA LEU A 5 -16.48 2.07 23.26
C LEU A 5 -15.05 1.59 23.56
N THR A 6 -14.88 0.31 23.89
CA THR A 6 -13.56 -0.27 24.09
C THR A 6 -12.72 -0.20 22.81
N ARG A 7 -13.28 -0.58 21.65
CA ARG A 7 -12.57 -0.50 20.35
C ARG A 7 -12.10 0.92 20.03
N VAL A 8 -12.99 1.90 20.17
CA VAL A 8 -12.66 3.32 19.92
C VAL A 8 -11.58 3.78 20.90
N TYR A 9 -11.72 3.48 22.19
CA TYR A 9 -10.72 3.86 23.19
C TYR A 9 -9.33 3.25 22.90
N THR A 10 -9.27 1.95 22.58
CA THR A 10 -8.01 1.25 22.28
C THR A 10 -7.37 1.68 20.97
N ALA A 11 -8.14 2.21 20.01
CA ALA A 11 -7.58 2.74 18.76
C ALA A 11 -6.72 3.99 19.01
N PHE A 12 -7.09 4.81 20.00
CA PHE A 12 -6.34 6.01 20.38
C PHE A 12 -5.40 5.79 21.57
N ASN A 13 -5.62 4.75 22.37
CA ASN A 13 -4.80 4.37 23.53
C ASN A 13 -4.41 2.89 23.40
N PRO A 14 -3.54 2.54 22.45
CA PRO A 14 -3.13 1.16 22.25
C PRO A 14 -2.40 0.65 23.50
N PRO A 15 -2.69 -0.57 23.97
CA PRO A 15 -2.00 -1.15 25.11
C PRO A 15 -0.50 -1.35 24.77
N THR A 16 0.37 -1.19 25.76
CA THR A 16 1.79 -1.53 25.63
C THR A 16 1.93 -3.05 25.66
N VAL A 17 2.32 -3.63 24.53
CA VAL A 17 2.58 -5.08 24.39
C VAL A 17 4.07 -5.33 24.55
N GLU A 18 4.46 -6.32 25.35
CA GLU A 18 5.86 -6.75 25.45
C GLU A 18 6.36 -7.28 24.10
N LYS A 19 7.59 -6.91 23.73
CA LYS A 19 8.16 -7.29 22.44
C LYS A 19 8.75 -8.69 22.54
N GLU A 20 8.07 -9.66 21.94
CA GLU A 20 8.60 -11.02 21.82
C GLU A 20 9.61 -11.14 20.66
N SER A 21 10.61 -12.00 20.83
CA SER A 21 11.65 -12.22 19.80
C SER A 21 11.11 -12.88 18.54
N GLY A 22 10.07 -13.70 18.65
CA GLY A 22 9.41 -14.39 17.53
C GLY A 22 8.26 -13.61 16.87
N ALA A 23 7.94 -12.41 17.35
CA ALA A 23 6.85 -11.62 16.78
C ALA A 23 7.18 -11.17 15.35
N ILE A 24 6.20 -11.30 14.44
CA ILE A 24 6.35 -10.77 13.09
C ILE A 24 6.41 -9.24 13.16
N ARG A 25 7.43 -8.66 12.54
CA ARG A 25 7.66 -7.22 12.56
C ARG A 25 7.16 -6.60 11.27
N PHE A 26 6.11 -5.80 11.36
CA PHE A 26 5.56 -5.05 10.23
C PHE A 26 5.75 -3.54 10.40
N GLY A 27 6.10 -2.86 9.32
CA GLY A 27 5.88 -1.44 9.12
C GLY A 27 4.63 -1.25 8.26
N ILE A 28 3.64 -0.51 8.77
CA ILE A 28 2.47 -0.07 7.98
C ILE A 28 2.67 1.41 7.72
N LEU A 29 2.78 1.79 6.45
CA LEU A 29 2.93 3.19 6.05
C LEU A 29 1.62 3.60 5.36
N GLY A 30 0.79 4.30 6.13
CA GLY A 30 -0.57 4.66 5.76
C GLY A 30 -0.70 5.96 4.95
N ALA A 31 -1.89 6.13 4.37
CA ALA A 31 -2.32 7.05 3.31
C ALA A 31 -2.13 8.57 3.51
N ALA A 32 -1.37 9.02 4.51
CA ALA A 32 -1.28 10.44 4.80
C ALA A 32 -0.27 11.18 3.92
N ARG A 33 0.83 10.54 3.47
CA ARG A 33 1.88 11.20 2.67
C ARG A 33 2.75 10.19 1.88
N THR A 34 2.46 10.02 0.59
CA THR A 34 3.27 9.21 -0.33
C THR A 34 4.74 9.64 -0.38
N ALA A 35 5.00 10.95 -0.28
CA ALA A 35 6.36 11.52 -0.30
C ALA A 35 7.34 10.86 0.69
N LEU A 36 6.82 10.29 1.80
CA LEU A 36 7.65 9.66 2.83
C LEU A 36 7.68 8.13 2.74
N HIS A 37 6.86 7.51 1.88
CA HIS A 37 6.77 6.05 1.78
C HIS A 37 8.14 5.42 1.46
N TYR A 38 8.87 5.96 0.48
CA TYR A 38 10.17 5.43 0.08
C TYR A 38 11.17 5.42 1.24
N GLU A 39 11.36 6.56 1.91
CA GLU A 39 12.33 6.69 3.00
C GLU A 39 12.04 5.72 4.15
N TRP A 40 10.77 5.64 4.57
CA TRP A 40 10.37 4.77 5.68
C TRP A 40 10.34 3.30 5.31
N ALA A 41 10.01 2.95 4.06
CA ALA A 41 10.06 1.58 3.58
C ALA A 41 11.51 1.07 3.58
N VAL A 42 12.44 1.85 3.04
CA VAL A 42 13.88 1.51 3.05
C VAL A 42 14.37 1.31 4.49
N ARG A 43 14.03 2.22 5.42
CA ARG A 43 14.40 2.09 6.84
C ARG A 43 13.80 0.84 7.48
N SER A 44 12.56 0.51 7.16
CA SER A 44 11.85 -0.66 7.71
C SER A 44 12.44 -1.97 7.19
N ILE A 45 12.70 -2.06 5.89
CA ILE A 45 13.33 -3.23 5.26
C ILE A 45 14.73 -3.47 5.83
N ARG A 46 15.55 -2.42 5.94
CA ARG A 46 16.89 -2.50 6.56
C ARG A 46 16.86 -2.91 8.03
N ALA A 47 15.76 -2.64 8.73
CA ALA A 47 15.53 -3.11 10.10
C ALA A 47 14.97 -4.54 10.17
N GLY A 48 14.87 -5.24 9.03
CA GLY A 48 14.36 -6.61 8.94
C GLY A 48 12.85 -6.71 9.13
N LYS A 49 12.09 -5.64 8.85
CA LYS A 49 10.62 -5.62 8.98
C LYS A 49 9.96 -5.81 7.62
N HIS A 50 8.91 -6.62 7.60
CA HIS A 50 7.98 -6.65 6.47
C HIS A 50 7.31 -5.29 6.35
N VAL A 51 6.95 -4.89 5.13
CA VAL A 51 6.37 -3.56 4.86
C VAL A 51 5.12 -3.72 4.02
N LEU A 52 4.02 -3.15 4.51
CA LEU A 52 2.80 -2.92 3.73
C LEU A 52 2.70 -1.41 3.43
N LEU A 53 2.79 -1.06 2.15
CA LEU A 53 2.76 0.31 1.67
C LEU A 53 1.38 0.66 1.10
N GLU A 54 0.73 1.70 1.59
CA GLU A 54 -0.44 2.24 0.89
C GLU A 54 -0.10 2.68 -0.53
N LYS A 55 -1.06 2.49 -1.44
CA LYS A 55 -0.92 2.94 -2.83
C LYS A 55 -1.08 4.47 -2.92
N PRO A 56 -0.35 5.15 -3.82
CA PRO A 56 0.80 4.64 -4.56
C PRO A 56 2.01 4.36 -3.65
N ALA A 57 2.75 3.30 -3.94
CA ALA A 57 3.85 2.84 -3.09
C ALA A 57 4.96 3.90 -2.88
N THR A 58 5.25 4.73 -3.88
CA THR A 58 6.28 5.78 -3.81
C THR A 58 5.91 6.98 -4.68
N SER A 59 6.68 8.06 -4.61
CA SER A 59 6.38 9.31 -5.32
C SER A 59 6.51 9.21 -6.84
N ASN A 60 7.35 8.29 -7.31
CA ASN A 60 7.64 8.12 -8.73
C ASN A 60 8.19 6.71 -9.02
N ALA A 61 8.25 6.34 -10.30
CA ALA A 61 8.73 5.04 -10.74
C ALA A 61 10.22 4.77 -10.42
N ILE A 62 11.05 5.81 -10.28
CA ILE A 62 12.48 5.65 -9.95
C ILE A 62 12.62 5.19 -8.49
N GLU A 63 11.88 5.81 -7.57
CA GLU A 63 11.82 5.38 -6.17
C GLU A 63 11.25 3.97 -6.04
N ALA A 64 10.14 3.67 -6.72
CA ALA A 64 9.57 2.33 -6.73
C ALA A 64 10.60 1.30 -7.21
N SER A 65 11.25 1.54 -8.35
CA SER A 65 12.25 0.65 -8.90
C SER A 65 13.41 0.42 -7.92
N LYS A 66 13.93 1.47 -7.29
CA LYS A 66 14.99 1.34 -6.28
C LYS A 66 14.54 0.52 -5.07
N LEU A 67 13.31 0.74 -4.61
CA LEU A 67 12.76 0.09 -3.43
C LEU A 67 12.51 -1.41 -3.66
N PHE A 68 11.84 -1.76 -4.76
CA PHE A 68 11.48 -3.15 -5.06
C PHE A 68 12.68 -4.00 -5.53
N ASN A 69 13.77 -3.36 -5.98
CA ASN A 69 15.02 -4.05 -6.35
C ASN A 69 16.10 -3.99 -5.25
N MET A 70 15.73 -3.66 -4.01
CA MET A 70 16.68 -3.66 -2.89
C MET A 70 17.32 -5.05 -2.69
N PRO A 71 18.66 -5.13 -2.55
CA PRO A 71 19.36 -6.40 -2.29
C PRO A 71 18.86 -7.14 -1.04
N GLU A 72 18.42 -6.39 -0.02
CA GLU A 72 17.84 -6.92 1.22
C GLU A 72 16.57 -7.75 0.99
N LEU A 73 15.85 -7.53 -0.12
CA LEU A 73 14.65 -8.28 -0.50
C LEU A 73 14.95 -9.59 -1.24
N GLN A 74 16.20 -9.81 -1.66
CA GLN A 74 16.60 -10.95 -2.49
C GLN A 74 17.25 -12.09 -1.68
N GLN A 75 17.42 -11.90 -0.37
CA GLN A 75 18.09 -12.87 0.49
C GLN A 75 17.11 -13.93 1.04
N PRO A 76 17.60 -15.13 1.40
CA PRO A 76 16.81 -16.10 2.14
C PRO A 76 16.31 -15.49 3.47
N GLY A 77 15.00 -15.60 3.73
CA GLY A 77 14.38 -14.99 4.91
C GLY A 77 14.24 -13.46 4.84
N ALA A 78 14.38 -12.87 3.65
CA ALA A 78 14.17 -11.46 3.44
C ALA A 78 12.77 -10.98 3.90
N PRO A 79 12.65 -9.73 4.35
CA PRO A 79 11.36 -9.12 4.58
C PRO A 79 10.50 -9.09 3.31
N VAL A 80 9.19 -9.13 3.51
CA VAL A 80 8.21 -9.00 2.42
C VAL A 80 7.85 -7.54 2.28
N LEU A 81 7.99 -7.00 1.08
CA LEU A 81 7.48 -5.69 0.69
C LEU A 81 6.24 -5.91 -0.18
N LEU A 82 5.12 -5.30 0.22
CA LEU A 82 3.87 -5.37 -0.54
C LEU A 82 3.23 -3.98 -0.64
N GLU A 83 2.83 -3.61 -1.84
CA GLU A 83 1.91 -2.48 -2.06
C GLU A 83 0.46 -2.93 -1.78
N ALA A 84 -0.25 -2.14 -0.98
CA ALA A 84 -1.60 -2.37 -0.50
C ALA A 84 -2.66 -2.06 -1.58
N PHE A 85 -2.50 -2.67 -2.74
CA PHE A 85 -3.49 -2.59 -3.81
C PHE A 85 -4.63 -3.58 -3.56
N HIS A 86 -5.54 -3.20 -2.64
CA HIS A 86 -6.62 -4.05 -2.15
C HIS A 86 -7.53 -4.62 -3.25
N GLY A 87 -7.69 -3.91 -4.38
CA GLY A 87 -8.47 -4.38 -5.53
C GLY A 87 -8.02 -5.74 -6.06
N ARG A 88 -6.70 -6.01 -6.10
CA ARG A 88 -6.16 -7.33 -6.52
C ARG A 88 -6.50 -8.46 -5.55
N PHE A 89 -6.71 -8.14 -4.28
CA PHE A 89 -7.01 -9.11 -3.24
C PHE A 89 -8.52 -9.23 -2.96
N HIS A 90 -9.35 -8.45 -3.64
CA HIS A 90 -10.80 -8.50 -3.46
C HIS A 90 -11.36 -9.87 -3.94
N PRO A 91 -12.17 -10.58 -3.13
CA PRO A 91 -12.68 -11.92 -3.49
C PRO A 91 -13.40 -11.97 -4.84
N ALA A 92 -14.11 -10.90 -5.21
CA ALA A 92 -14.79 -10.81 -6.50
C ALA A 92 -13.81 -10.89 -7.71
N ILE A 93 -12.60 -10.35 -7.58
CA ILE A 93 -11.57 -10.46 -8.63
C ILE A 93 -11.04 -11.89 -8.71
N GLN A 94 -10.88 -12.57 -7.57
CA GLN A 94 -10.48 -13.98 -7.57
C GLN A 94 -11.53 -14.88 -8.23
N LEU A 95 -12.82 -14.64 -7.94
CA LEU A 95 -13.92 -15.34 -8.60
C LEU A 95 -14.00 -15.02 -10.09
N PHE A 96 -13.88 -13.75 -10.47
CA PHE A 96 -13.86 -13.38 -11.89
C PHE A 96 -12.73 -14.09 -12.65
N ARG A 97 -11.53 -14.17 -12.05
CA ARG A 97 -10.38 -14.89 -12.62
C ARG A 97 -10.60 -16.39 -12.74
N SER A 98 -11.45 -17.02 -11.92
CA SER A 98 -11.73 -18.46 -12.07
C SER A 98 -12.61 -18.78 -13.28
N PHE A 99 -13.30 -17.78 -13.84
CA PHE A 99 -14.08 -17.93 -15.07
C PHE A 99 -13.27 -17.71 -16.34
N ILE A 100 -12.00 -17.32 -16.23
CA ILE A 100 -11.17 -16.90 -17.37
C ILE A 100 -9.91 -17.76 -17.41
N THR A 101 -9.67 -18.40 -18.54
CA THR A 101 -8.36 -18.98 -18.85
C THR A 101 -7.50 -17.90 -19.52
N PRO A 102 -6.35 -17.49 -18.95
CA PRO A 102 -5.53 -16.42 -19.54
C PRO A 102 -5.11 -16.69 -20.99
N ALA A 103 -4.93 -17.97 -21.37
CA ALA A 103 -4.57 -18.36 -22.73
C ALA A 103 -5.69 -18.15 -23.76
N ASP A 104 -6.95 -18.09 -23.32
CA ASP A 104 -8.12 -17.94 -24.18
C ASP A 104 -8.49 -16.47 -24.41
N VAL A 105 -7.84 -15.55 -23.69
CA VAL A 105 -8.09 -14.11 -23.81
C VAL A 105 -7.42 -13.56 -25.06
N VAL A 106 -8.22 -13.25 -26.08
CA VAL A 106 -7.75 -12.67 -27.35
C VAL A 106 -7.49 -11.16 -27.23
N HIS A 107 -8.34 -10.45 -26.48
CA HIS A 107 -8.26 -9.00 -26.31
C HIS A 107 -8.93 -8.58 -25.00
N ALA A 108 -8.39 -7.53 -24.37
CA ALA A 108 -8.99 -6.85 -23.24
C ALA A 108 -8.83 -5.33 -23.44
N ASP A 109 -9.94 -4.60 -23.29
CA ASP A 109 -9.96 -3.14 -23.27
C ASP A 109 -10.57 -2.69 -21.94
N THR A 110 -9.98 -1.68 -21.33
CA THR A 110 -10.47 -1.12 -20.07
C THR A 110 -10.36 0.39 -20.11
N THR A 111 -11.48 1.06 -19.87
CA THR A 111 -11.52 2.51 -19.71
C THR A 111 -12.04 2.83 -18.31
N GLY A 112 -11.28 3.65 -17.58
CA GLY A 112 -11.66 4.17 -16.27
C GLY A 112 -11.73 5.69 -16.33
N MET A 113 -12.80 6.27 -15.79
CA MET A 113 -12.92 7.71 -15.61
C MET A 113 -13.31 7.99 -14.17
N VAL A 114 -12.56 8.88 -13.53
CA VAL A 114 -12.93 9.44 -12.23
C VAL A 114 -13.47 10.84 -12.46
N PRO A 115 -14.74 11.12 -12.13
CA PRO A 115 -15.31 12.45 -12.28
C PRO A 115 -14.52 13.48 -11.46
N TRP A 116 -14.19 14.62 -12.07
CA TRP A 116 -13.45 15.70 -11.42
C TRP A 116 -14.11 16.23 -10.13
N VAL A 117 -15.43 16.07 -10.00
CA VAL A 117 -16.19 16.46 -8.79
C VAL A 117 -15.82 15.64 -7.55
N LEU A 118 -15.14 14.50 -7.72
CA LEU A 118 -14.64 13.68 -6.62
C LEU A 118 -13.24 14.12 -6.14
N ALA A 119 -12.63 15.12 -6.78
CA ALA A 119 -11.32 15.63 -6.42
C ALA A 119 -11.42 17.07 -5.88
N ASP A 120 -10.88 17.31 -4.69
CA ASP A 120 -10.74 18.65 -4.12
C ASP A 120 -9.49 19.32 -4.70
N LYS A 121 -9.60 20.55 -5.21
CA LYS A 121 -8.46 21.31 -5.76
C LYS A 121 -7.37 21.60 -4.73
N ASN A 122 -7.72 21.59 -3.44
CA ASN A 122 -6.78 21.74 -2.33
C ASN A 122 -6.39 20.38 -1.71
N GLY A 123 -6.87 19.28 -2.29
CA GLY A 123 -6.62 17.93 -1.86
C GLY A 123 -5.18 17.46 -2.10
N ILE A 124 -4.84 16.32 -1.51
CA ILE A 124 -3.51 15.71 -1.63
C ILE A 124 -3.17 15.36 -3.09
N GLU A 125 -4.18 15.15 -3.93
CA GLU A 125 -4.07 14.79 -5.33
C GLU A 125 -3.46 15.91 -6.18
N PHE A 126 -3.50 17.16 -5.70
CA PHE A 126 -2.92 18.32 -6.39
C PHE A 126 -1.75 18.95 -5.63
N ASN A 127 -1.33 18.35 -4.51
CA ASN A 127 -0.20 18.83 -3.73
C ASN A 127 1.09 18.07 -4.09
N TYR A 128 1.95 18.68 -4.89
CA TYR A 128 3.21 18.08 -5.34
C TYR A 128 4.19 17.77 -4.20
N ASP A 129 4.20 18.57 -3.13
CA ASP A 129 5.09 18.33 -1.97
C ASP A 129 4.72 17.03 -1.23
N LEU A 130 3.48 16.58 -1.38
CA LEU A 130 3.00 15.32 -0.81
C LEU A 130 3.11 14.14 -1.79
N ALA A 131 3.82 14.33 -2.90
CA ALA A 131 3.83 13.44 -4.05
C ALA A 131 2.44 13.21 -4.65
N GLY A 132 1.65 14.29 -4.69
CA GLY A 132 0.37 14.33 -5.37
C GLY A 132 0.47 14.11 -6.88
N GLY A 133 -0.68 14.10 -7.53
CA GLY A 133 -0.88 13.83 -8.94
C GLY A 133 -2.02 12.85 -9.11
N CYS A 134 -3.10 13.28 -9.79
CA CYS A 134 -4.30 12.45 -9.96
C CYS A 134 -4.00 11.10 -10.61
N MET A 135 -3.07 11.04 -11.56
CA MET A 135 -2.69 9.78 -12.23
C MET A 135 -1.98 8.81 -11.27
N ALA A 136 -1.08 9.30 -10.42
CA ALA A 136 -0.42 8.47 -9.43
C ALA A 136 -1.38 8.03 -8.31
N HIS A 137 -2.33 8.89 -7.93
CA HIS A 137 -3.28 8.60 -6.87
C HIS A 137 -4.41 7.64 -7.30
N LEU A 138 -4.98 7.86 -8.49
CA LEU A 138 -6.15 7.14 -9.00
C LEU A 138 -5.78 6.00 -9.96
N GLY A 139 -4.63 6.10 -10.64
CA GLY A 139 -4.19 5.13 -11.65
C GLY A 139 -3.24 4.05 -11.13
N SER A 140 -2.73 4.16 -9.89
CA SER A 140 -1.94 3.12 -9.22
C SER A 140 -2.79 1.93 -8.82
#